data_AF-A0AAP2GPI1-F1
#
_entry.id   AF-A0AAP2GPI1-F1
#
_cell.length_a   1.000
_cell.length_b   1.000
_cell.length_c   1.000
_cell.angle_alpha   90.00
_cell.angle_beta   90.00
_cell.angle_gamma   90.00
#
_symmetry.space_group_name_H-M   'P 1'
#
loop_
_entity.id
_entity.type
_entity.pdbx_description
1 polymer ?
#
loop_
_entity_poly.entity_id
_entity_poly.type
_entity_poly.pdbx_seq_one_letter_code
_entity_poly.pdbx_strand_id
1 'polypeptide(L)'
;MSLEEKITAVEGVFEKLDQEIASFQAWSGLHCAWGCGKCCYKADIEATPLEFLPFAYHLYQQNLAHDWYDTLRDRDTSLCVILNPTQAGAGLCSEYKHRGLICRLFGYSARTNKYGRKELVTCQVIKTEQAAQYEAAQQTVGEEGGLPVMNQYYMQLHGIDFELTREFFPINEAIKRAIEVILHYYAYRE
;
A
#
# COMPACT_ATOMS: atom_id res chain seq x y z
N MET A 1 -5.89 -21.75 -3.13
CA MET A 1 -6.26 -20.68 -4.07
C MET A 1 -5.32 -20.72 -5.25
N SER A 2 -5.85 -20.58 -6.46
CA SER A 2 -5.05 -20.29 -7.66
C SER A 2 -4.36 -18.93 -7.54
N LEU A 3 -3.42 -18.62 -8.44
CA LEU A 3 -2.75 -17.31 -8.43
C LEU A 3 -3.76 -16.19 -8.73
N GLU A 4 -4.64 -16.38 -9.70
CA GLU A 4 -5.69 -15.42 -10.05
C GLU A 4 -6.66 -15.18 -8.88
N GLU A 5 -7.08 -16.25 -8.18
CA GLU A 5 -7.92 -16.12 -6.99
C GLU A 5 -7.23 -15.31 -5.88
N LYS A 6 -5.91 -15.47 -5.70
CA LYS A 6 -5.14 -14.66 -4.73
C LYS A 6 -5.10 -13.20 -5.14
N ILE A 7 -4.85 -12.91 -6.42
CA ILE A 7 -4.83 -11.55 -6.95
C ILE A 7 -6.18 -10.87 -6.70
N THR A 8 -7.29 -11.51 -7.09
CA THR A 8 -8.65 -10.99 -6.87
C THR A 8 -8.95 -10.80 -5.38
N ALA A 9 -8.49 -11.72 -4.51
CA ALA A 9 -8.67 -11.55 -3.06
C ALA A 9 -7.89 -10.35 -2.50
N VAL A 10 -6.66 -10.12 -2.96
CA VAL A 10 -5.86 -8.95 -2.57
C VAL A 10 -6.53 -7.67 -3.04
N GLU A 11 -7.01 -7.63 -4.29
CA GLU A 11 -7.77 -6.50 -4.83
C GLU A 11 -9.03 -6.22 -3.99
N GLY A 12 -9.77 -7.26 -3.60
CA GLY A 12 -10.94 -7.12 -2.72
C GLY A 12 -10.59 -6.51 -1.35
N VAL A 13 -9.44 -6.86 -0.77
CA VAL A 13 -8.94 -6.21 0.46
C VAL A 13 -8.62 -4.73 0.21
N PHE A 14 -8.04 -4.39 -0.95
CA PHE A 14 -7.71 -3.00 -1.30
C PHE A 14 -8.95 -2.16 -1.56
N GLU A 15 -9.95 -2.70 -2.24
CA GLU A 15 -11.22 -2.01 -2.50
C GLU A 15 -11.97 -1.71 -1.19
N LYS A 16 -12.03 -2.70 -0.28
CA LYS A 16 -12.60 -2.50 1.04
C LYS A 16 -11.83 -1.43 1.83
N LEU A 17 -10.50 -1.46 1.79
CA LEU A 17 -9.67 -0.44 2.43
C LEU A 17 -9.95 0.95 1.88
N ASP A 18 -10.00 1.10 0.57
CA ASP A 18 -10.25 2.39 -0.07
C ASP A 18 -11.64 2.94 0.32
N GLN A 19 -12.67 2.09 0.49
CA GLN A 19 -13.99 2.49 1.00
C GLN A 19 -13.96 2.96 2.46
N GLU A 20 -13.24 2.24 3.33
CA GLU A 20 -13.07 2.64 4.73
C GLU A 20 -12.27 3.95 4.84
N ILE A 21 -11.24 4.13 4.00
CA ILE A 21 -10.48 5.39 3.92
C ILE A 21 -11.38 6.53 3.45
N ALA A 22 -12.18 6.33 2.41
CA ALA A 22 -13.09 7.37 1.92
C ALA A 22 -14.10 7.78 3.00
N SER A 23 -14.64 6.80 3.74
CA SER A 23 -15.51 7.07 4.89
C SER A 23 -14.79 7.86 5.98
N PHE A 24 -13.55 7.48 6.30
CA PHE A 24 -12.71 8.19 7.27
C PHE A 24 -12.45 9.64 6.86
N GLN A 25 -12.06 9.87 5.61
CA GLN A 25 -11.81 11.22 5.09
C GLN A 25 -13.08 12.09 5.12
N ALA A 26 -14.25 11.50 4.82
CA ALA A 26 -15.51 12.22 4.81
C ALA A 26 -15.91 12.77 6.19
N TRP A 27 -15.79 11.97 7.25
CA TRP A 27 -16.17 12.43 8.60
C TRP A 27 -15.07 13.22 9.30
N SER A 28 -13.79 12.88 9.08
CA SER A 28 -12.67 13.56 9.75
C SER A 28 -12.31 14.89 9.10
N GLY A 29 -12.67 15.09 7.83
CA GLY A 29 -12.22 16.21 7.00
C GLY A 29 -10.74 16.14 6.62
N LEU A 30 -10.02 15.08 7.03
CA LEU A 30 -8.62 14.88 6.72
C LEU A 30 -8.44 14.46 5.27
N HIS A 31 -7.53 15.13 4.57
CA HIS A 31 -7.23 14.85 3.17
C HIS A 31 -5.74 15.03 2.85
N CYS A 32 -5.27 14.41 1.77
CA CYS A 32 -3.90 14.56 1.32
C CYS A 32 -3.83 15.89 0.56
N ALA A 33 -2.78 16.68 0.80
CA ALA A 33 -2.54 17.87 0.00
C ALA A 33 -2.34 17.49 -1.47
N TRP A 34 -2.97 18.24 -2.37
CA TRP A 34 -2.85 18.00 -3.81
C TRP A 34 -1.39 18.17 -4.25
N GLY A 35 -0.88 17.24 -5.05
CA GLY A 35 0.53 17.23 -5.47
C GLY A 35 1.52 16.78 -4.38
N CYS A 36 1.04 16.33 -3.22
CA CYS A 36 1.92 15.83 -2.17
C CYS A 36 2.35 14.39 -2.44
N GLY A 37 3.66 14.17 -2.54
CA GLY A 37 4.27 12.82 -2.61
C GLY A 37 5.35 12.58 -1.56
N LYS A 38 5.32 13.31 -0.43
CA LYS A 38 6.35 13.17 0.63
C LYS A 38 6.48 11.74 1.15
N CYS A 39 5.39 10.97 1.16
CA CYS A 39 5.43 9.55 1.51
C CYS A 39 6.14 8.70 0.44
N CYS A 40 6.06 9.06 -0.84
CA CYS A 40 6.72 8.34 -1.93
C CYS A 40 8.25 8.51 -1.93
N TYR A 41 8.77 9.57 -1.29
CA TYR A 41 10.21 9.80 -1.13
C TYR A 41 10.83 9.11 0.10
N LYS A 42 10.07 8.25 0.79
CA LYS A 42 10.60 7.43 1.87
C LYS A 42 11.42 6.28 1.28
N ALA A 43 12.68 6.18 1.71
CA ALA A 43 13.64 5.17 1.28
C ALA A 43 13.52 3.85 2.06
N ASP A 44 12.84 3.89 3.20
CA ASP A 44 12.67 2.82 4.18
C ASP A 44 11.25 2.23 4.15
N ILE A 45 10.59 2.25 2.99
CA ILE A 45 9.28 1.60 2.84
C ILE A 45 9.52 0.10 2.71
N GLU A 46 8.90 -0.65 3.62
CA GLU A 46 8.87 -2.10 3.57
C GLU A 46 7.47 -2.59 3.21
N ALA A 47 7.41 -3.71 2.50
CA ALA A 47 6.18 -4.34 2.06
C ALA A 47 6.37 -5.84 1.89
N THR A 48 5.27 -6.56 1.84
CA THR A 48 5.24 -7.98 1.50
C THR A 48 5.07 -8.16 -0.02
N PRO A 49 5.64 -9.23 -0.63
CA PRO A 49 5.42 -9.53 -2.05
C PRO A 49 3.94 -9.65 -2.42
N LEU A 50 3.10 -10.17 -1.51
CA LEU A 50 1.67 -10.33 -1.76
C LEU A 50 0.97 -9.01 -2.12
N GLU A 51 1.38 -7.90 -1.51
CA GLU A 51 0.81 -6.56 -1.74
C GLU A 51 0.95 -6.09 -3.19
N PHE A 52 1.95 -6.60 -3.91
CA PHE A 52 2.26 -6.20 -5.27
C PHE A 52 1.89 -7.26 -6.31
N LEU A 53 1.23 -8.37 -5.93
CA LEU A 53 0.73 -9.33 -6.93
C LEU A 53 -0.23 -8.69 -7.95
N PRO A 54 -1.19 -7.83 -7.57
CA PRO A 54 -2.04 -7.16 -8.56
C PRO A 54 -1.23 -6.28 -9.53
N PHE A 55 -0.18 -5.61 -9.04
CA PHE A 55 0.70 -4.80 -9.88
C PHE A 55 1.52 -5.67 -10.84
N ALA A 56 2.15 -6.72 -10.32
CA ALA A 56 2.94 -7.66 -11.11
C ALA A 56 2.09 -8.33 -12.20
N TYR A 57 0.85 -8.70 -11.89
CA TYR A 57 -0.07 -9.27 -12.86
C TYR A 57 -0.48 -8.26 -13.94
N HIS A 58 -0.74 -7.00 -13.55
CA HIS A 58 -0.99 -5.91 -14.49
C HIS A 58 0.17 -5.73 -15.48
N LEU A 59 1.41 -5.74 -14.99
CA LEU A 59 2.59 -5.67 -15.85
C LEU A 59 2.69 -6.86 -16.81
N TYR A 60 2.38 -8.07 -16.34
CA TYR A 60 2.39 -9.27 -17.18
C TYR A 60 1.35 -9.18 -18.30
N GLN A 61 0.12 -8.74 -17.99
CA GLN A 61 -0.93 -8.52 -18.99
C GLN A 61 -0.55 -7.49 -20.06
N GLN A 62 0.35 -6.56 -19.74
CA GLN A 62 0.87 -5.55 -20.67
C GLN A 62 2.16 -5.97 -21.38
N ASN A 63 2.66 -7.19 -21.14
CA ASN A 63 3.98 -7.66 -21.61
C ASN A 63 5.17 -6.82 -21.09
N LEU A 64 5.01 -6.14 -19.95
CA LEU A 64 6.03 -5.28 -19.34
C LEU A 64 6.77 -5.96 -18.16
N ALA A 65 6.32 -7.14 -17.72
CA ALA A 65 6.85 -7.79 -16.52
C ALA A 65 8.37 -8.05 -16.57
N HIS A 66 8.90 -8.51 -17.72
CA HIS A 66 10.34 -8.77 -17.87
C HIS A 66 11.17 -7.47 -17.80
N ASP A 67 10.76 -6.41 -18.51
CA ASP A 67 11.46 -5.12 -18.52
C ASP A 67 11.53 -4.52 -17.11
N TRP A 68 10.43 -4.62 -16.36
CA TRP A 68 10.37 -4.17 -14.96
C TRP A 68 11.25 -5.02 -14.05
N TYR A 69 11.27 -6.34 -14.24
CA TYR A 69 12.13 -7.24 -13.49
C TYR A 69 13.61 -6.91 -13.71
N ASP A 70 14.06 -6.76 -14.95
CA ASP A 70 15.44 -6.40 -15.29
C ASP A 70 15.80 -5.02 -14.71
N THR A 71 14.88 -4.05 -14.80
CA THR A 71 15.05 -2.73 -14.19
C THR A 71 15.24 -2.81 -12.68
N LEU A 72 14.46 -3.64 -11.99
CA LEU A 72 14.52 -3.84 -10.53
C LEU A 72 15.75 -4.65 -10.10
N ARG A 73 16.24 -5.54 -10.95
CA ARG A 73 17.46 -6.32 -10.70
C ARG A 73 18.70 -5.43 -10.81
N ASP A 74 18.75 -4.57 -11.82
CA ASP A 74 19.95 -3.83 -12.18
C ASP A 74 20.04 -2.46 -11.49
N ARG A 75 18.93 -1.93 -10.96
CA ARG A 75 18.91 -0.69 -10.18
C ARG A 75 19.05 -0.93 -8.70
N ASP A 76 20.14 -0.43 -8.13
CA ASP A 76 20.30 -0.28 -6.68
C ASP A 76 19.75 1.09 -6.24
N THR A 77 18.45 1.14 -5.94
CA THR A 77 17.79 2.34 -5.40
C THR A 77 16.85 1.98 -4.26
N SER A 78 16.88 2.80 -3.21
CA SER A 78 15.99 2.69 -2.06
C SER A 78 14.64 3.38 -2.27
N LEU A 79 14.54 4.27 -3.27
CA LEU A 79 13.26 4.88 -3.63
C LEU A 79 12.44 3.94 -4.49
N CYS A 80 11.13 3.90 -4.26
CA CYS A 80 10.22 3.07 -5.04
C CYS A 80 10.35 3.36 -6.55
N VAL A 81 10.56 2.33 -7.36
CA VAL A 81 10.71 2.48 -8.83
C VAL A 81 9.45 3.00 -9.53
N ILE A 82 8.29 2.91 -8.88
CA ILE A 82 7.01 3.44 -9.36
C ILE A 82 6.89 4.96 -9.10
N LEU A 83 7.80 5.54 -8.32
CA LEU A 83 7.83 6.98 -8.06
C LEU A 83 8.02 7.76 -9.37
N ASN A 84 7.05 8.61 -9.69
CA ASN A 84 7.10 9.57 -10.77
C ASN A 84 6.95 11.00 -10.20
N PRO A 85 8.06 11.75 -10.06
CA PRO A 85 8.05 13.13 -9.57
C PRO A 85 7.22 14.12 -10.39
N THR A 86 6.91 13.78 -11.65
CA THR A 86 6.15 14.64 -12.58
C THR A 86 4.66 14.34 -12.58
N GLN A 87 4.22 13.30 -11.86
CA GLN A 87 2.81 12.90 -11.77
C GLN A 87 1.97 13.98 -11.10
N ALA A 88 0.85 14.35 -11.72
CA ALA A 88 -0.17 15.17 -11.09
C ALA A 88 -1.15 14.28 -10.31
N GLY A 89 -1.50 14.66 -9.08
CA GLY A 89 -2.50 13.95 -8.27
C GLY A 89 -2.20 13.94 -6.78
N ALA A 90 -2.96 13.11 -6.04
CA ALA A 90 -2.71 12.82 -4.64
C ALA A 90 -1.64 11.72 -4.53
N GLY A 91 -0.37 12.12 -4.51
CA GLY A 91 0.78 11.20 -4.56
C GLY A 91 1.56 11.34 -5.86
N LEU A 92 2.77 10.77 -5.86
CA LEU A 92 3.70 10.78 -7.00
C LEU A 92 3.94 9.35 -7.52
N CYS A 93 2.91 8.52 -7.54
CA CYS A 93 3.00 7.12 -8.00
C CYS A 93 2.41 7.04 -9.42
N SER A 94 3.18 6.56 -10.40
CA SER A 94 2.66 6.35 -11.76
C SER A 94 1.57 5.28 -11.80
N GLU A 95 1.67 4.28 -10.94
CA GLU A 95 0.75 3.15 -10.84
C GLU A 95 -0.12 3.24 -9.58
N TYR A 96 -0.71 4.41 -9.34
CA TYR A 96 -1.45 4.70 -8.11
C TYR A 96 -2.57 3.70 -7.81
N LYS A 97 -3.23 3.17 -8.86
CA LYS A 97 -4.27 2.13 -8.74
C LYS A 97 -3.71 0.81 -8.19
N HIS A 98 -2.46 0.50 -8.50
CA HIS A 98 -1.78 -0.76 -8.14
C HIS A 98 -0.80 -0.60 -6.96
N ARG A 99 -0.92 0.49 -6.19
CA ARG A 99 -0.10 0.70 -4.98
C ARG A 99 -0.37 -0.39 -3.92
N GLY A 100 0.70 -0.82 -3.24
CA GLY A 100 0.64 -1.83 -2.18
C GLY A 100 -0.15 -1.38 -0.95
N LEU A 101 -0.43 -2.33 -0.05
CA LEU A 101 -1.24 -2.09 1.16
C LEU A 101 -0.62 -1.02 2.05
N ILE A 102 0.70 -1.07 2.27
CA ILE A 102 1.42 -0.07 3.08
C ILE A 102 1.19 1.36 2.57
N CYS A 103 1.21 1.55 1.25
CA CYS A 103 0.99 2.84 0.61
C CYS A 103 -0.46 3.33 0.68
N ARG A 104 -1.42 2.43 0.91
CA ARG A 104 -2.84 2.78 1.15
C ARG A 104 -3.09 3.11 2.61
N LEU A 105 -2.55 2.31 3.51
CA LEU A 105 -2.72 2.48 4.95
C LEU A 105 -2.08 3.78 5.45
N PHE A 106 -0.92 4.17 4.90
CA PHE A 106 -0.23 5.37 5.36
C PHE A 106 -1.05 6.63 5.10
N GLY A 107 -1.38 7.38 6.16
CA GLY A 107 -2.16 8.63 6.07
C GLY A 107 -3.53 8.54 6.73
N TYR A 108 -4.16 7.37 6.68
CA TYR A 108 -5.59 7.17 6.99
C TYR A 108 -5.89 5.87 7.75
N SER A 109 -4.89 5.31 8.44
CA SER A 109 -5.04 4.09 9.24
C SER A 109 -4.61 4.32 10.69
N ALA A 110 -4.84 3.34 11.57
CA ALA A 110 -4.35 3.36 12.94
C ALA A 110 -3.49 2.15 13.24
N ARG A 111 -2.60 2.36 14.19
CA ARG A 111 -1.92 1.29 14.91
C ARG A 111 -2.55 1.12 16.28
N THR A 112 -2.57 -0.12 16.77
CA THR A 112 -2.94 -0.39 18.16
C THR A 112 -1.67 -0.34 18.99
N ASN A 113 -1.65 0.52 20.01
CA ASN A 113 -0.52 0.60 20.92
C ASN A 113 -0.56 -0.52 21.97
N LYS A 114 0.50 -0.63 22.80
CA LYS A 114 0.62 -1.66 23.84
C LYS A 114 -0.48 -1.63 24.92
N TYR A 115 -1.26 -0.55 24.99
CA TYR A 115 -2.37 -0.38 25.92
C TYR A 115 -3.73 -0.63 25.25
N GLY A 116 -3.75 -1.13 24.02
CA GLY A 116 -4.98 -1.41 23.27
C GLY A 116 -5.66 -0.18 22.68
N ARG A 117 -5.04 1.02 22.75
CA ARG A 117 -5.60 2.24 22.17
C ARG A 117 -5.19 2.38 20.71
N LYS A 118 -6.11 2.84 19.88
CA LYS A 118 -5.87 3.16 18.47
C LYS A 118 -5.19 4.53 18.35
N GLU A 119 -4.13 4.61 17.56
CA GLU A 119 -3.40 5.84 17.26
C GLU A 119 -3.38 6.07 15.76
N LEU A 120 -3.82 7.25 15.30
CA LEU A 120 -3.83 7.62 13.90
C LEU A 120 -2.40 7.68 13.33
N VAL A 121 -2.18 6.91 12.27
CA VAL A 121 -0.96 6.88 11.47
C VAL A 121 -1.15 7.79 10.28
N THR A 122 -0.64 9.01 10.41
CA THR A 122 -0.72 10.02 9.35
C THR A 122 0.58 10.80 9.18
N CYS A 123 0.68 11.54 8.07
CA CYS A 123 1.90 12.25 7.67
C CYS A 123 2.06 13.57 8.44
N GLN A 124 3.30 14.09 8.47
CA GLN A 124 3.60 15.35 9.16
C GLN A 124 2.80 16.53 8.61
N VAL A 125 2.57 16.55 7.28
CA VAL A 125 1.78 17.61 6.61
C VAL A 125 0.37 17.67 7.17
N ILE A 126 -0.30 16.53 7.30
CA ILE A 126 -1.65 16.46 7.89
C ILE A 126 -1.62 16.94 9.36
N LYS A 127 -0.63 16.51 10.14
CA LYS A 127 -0.51 16.92 11.55
C LYS A 127 -0.30 18.42 11.74
N THR A 128 0.38 19.09 10.82
CA THR A 128 0.72 20.52 10.94
C THR A 128 -0.27 21.44 10.24
N GLU A 129 -0.69 21.09 9.02
CA GLU A 129 -1.54 21.95 8.19
C GLU A 129 -3.03 21.72 8.44
N GLN A 130 -3.41 20.57 8.99
CA GLN A 130 -4.79 20.19 9.35
C GLN A 130 -4.89 19.82 10.84
N ALA A 131 -4.17 20.55 11.70
CA ALA A 131 -4.02 20.23 13.12
C ALA A 131 -5.36 20.09 13.88
N ALA A 132 -6.31 20.99 13.63
CA ALA A 132 -7.63 20.95 14.28
C ALA A 132 -8.43 19.68 13.91
N GLN A 133 -8.46 19.32 12.63
CA GLN A 133 -9.10 18.10 12.14
C GLN A 133 -8.38 16.85 12.65
N TYR A 134 -7.03 16.89 12.68
CA TYR A 134 -6.21 15.80 13.20
C TYR A 134 -6.49 15.53 14.69
N GLU A 135 -6.53 16.56 15.53
CA GLU A 135 -6.81 16.43 16.95
C GLU A 135 -8.23 15.90 17.20
N ALA A 136 -9.23 16.42 16.48
CA ALA A 136 -10.60 15.94 16.55
C ALA A 136 -10.70 14.46 16.14
N ALA A 137 -10.11 14.09 15.00
CA ALA A 137 -10.11 12.72 14.52
C ALA A 137 -9.40 11.76 15.48
N GLN A 138 -8.26 12.19 16.05
CA GLN A 138 -7.50 11.39 17.02
C GLN A 138 -8.29 11.12 18.31
N GLN A 139 -9.12 12.05 18.76
CA GLN A 139 -10.02 11.84 19.90
C GLN A 139 -11.12 10.82 19.56
N THR A 140 -11.82 11.01 18.43
CA THR A 140 -12.91 10.12 17.99
C THR A 140 -12.43 8.68 17.72
N VAL A 141 -11.24 8.51 17.13
CA VAL A 141 -10.63 7.19 16.87
C VAL A 141 -10.34 6.42 18.16
N GLY A 142 -10.05 7.13 19.25
CA GLY A 142 -9.79 6.53 20.56
C GLY A 142 -11.04 5.93 21.21
N GLU A 143 -12.23 6.38 20.81
CA GLU A 143 -13.50 6.05 21.47
C GLU A 143 -14.33 5.07 20.63
N GLU A 144 -14.74 5.43 19.40
CA GLU A 144 -15.66 4.60 18.59
C GLU A 144 -15.51 4.78 17.06
N GLY A 145 -14.60 5.65 16.60
CA GLY A 145 -14.43 5.99 15.19
C GLY A 145 -14.03 4.79 14.31
N GLY A 146 -14.84 4.51 13.28
CA GLY A 146 -14.52 3.55 12.22
C GLY A 146 -13.33 4.04 11.40
N LEU A 147 -12.21 3.33 11.51
CA LEU A 147 -10.99 3.61 10.77
C LEU A 147 -10.17 2.31 10.59
N PRO A 148 -9.54 2.13 9.41
CA PRO A 148 -8.67 0.98 9.14
C PRO A 148 -7.58 0.78 10.19
N VAL A 149 -7.47 -0.43 10.75
CA VAL A 149 -6.36 -0.77 11.66
C VAL A 149 -5.32 -1.59 10.92
N MET A 150 -4.07 -1.13 10.88
CA MET A 150 -3.01 -1.71 10.04
C MET A 150 -2.86 -3.22 10.25
N ASN A 151 -2.80 -3.67 11.51
CA ASN A 151 -2.63 -5.09 11.82
C ASN A 151 -3.80 -5.97 11.32
N GLN A 152 -5.03 -5.44 11.31
CA GLN A 152 -6.20 -6.16 10.81
C GLN A 152 -6.14 -6.36 9.29
N TYR A 153 -5.61 -5.39 8.56
CA TYR A 153 -5.39 -5.51 7.12
C TYR A 153 -4.24 -6.44 6.77
N TYR A 154 -3.13 -6.37 7.51
CA TYR A 154 -2.05 -7.35 7.33
C TYR A 154 -2.48 -8.77 7.66
N MET A 155 -3.32 -8.97 8.69
CA MET A 155 -3.90 -10.30 8.98
C MET A 155 -4.80 -10.82 7.86
N GLN A 156 -5.56 -9.94 7.18
CA GLN A 156 -6.35 -10.33 6.01
C GLN A 156 -5.46 -10.81 4.87
N LEU A 157 -4.38 -10.09 4.56
CA LEU A 157 -3.37 -10.54 3.59
C LEU A 157 -2.74 -11.87 4.00
N HIS A 158 -2.39 -12.00 5.28
CA HIS A 158 -1.81 -13.24 5.82
C HIS A 158 -2.73 -14.46 5.66
N GLY A 159 -4.05 -14.23 5.68
CA GLY A 159 -5.06 -15.26 5.41
C GLY A 159 -5.20 -15.65 3.94
N ILE A 160 -4.75 -14.79 3.00
CA ILE A 160 -4.76 -15.08 1.56
C ILE A 160 -3.56 -15.96 1.20
N ASP A 161 -2.36 -15.57 1.61
CA ASP A 161 -1.14 -16.34 1.39
C ASP A 161 -0.11 -16.07 2.49
N PHE A 162 0.13 -17.06 3.34
CA PHE A 162 1.06 -16.95 4.45
C PHE A 162 2.51 -16.79 4.00
N GLU A 163 2.93 -17.47 2.94
CA GLU A 163 4.33 -17.47 2.49
C GLU A 163 4.70 -16.12 1.86
N LEU A 164 3.81 -15.56 1.05
CA LEU A 164 4.02 -14.26 0.40
C LEU A 164 3.83 -13.06 1.33
N THR A 165 3.43 -13.27 2.59
CA THR A 165 3.31 -12.22 3.62
C THR A 165 4.21 -12.41 4.82
N ARG A 166 4.99 -13.51 4.85
CA ARG A 166 5.79 -13.90 6.01
C ARG A 166 6.89 -12.89 6.35
N GLU A 167 7.49 -12.30 5.33
CA GLU A 167 8.63 -11.40 5.46
C GLU A 167 8.35 -10.08 4.74
N PHE A 168 8.79 -9.00 5.37
CA PHE A 168 8.78 -7.66 4.81
C PHE A 168 10.12 -7.40 4.14
N PHE A 169 10.08 -6.85 2.94
CA PHE A 169 11.26 -6.48 2.17
C PHE A 169 11.20 -4.98 1.84
N PRO A 170 12.35 -4.34 1.55
CA PRO A 170 12.35 -3.05 0.88
C PRO A 170 11.40 -3.06 -0.32
N ILE A 171 10.65 -1.99 -0.53
CA ILE A 171 9.53 -1.94 -1.48
C ILE A 171 9.88 -2.46 -2.88
N ASN A 172 11.08 -2.14 -3.39
CA ASN A 172 11.53 -2.60 -4.70
C ASN A 172 11.79 -4.11 -4.74
N GLU A 173 12.34 -4.67 -3.66
CA GLU A 173 12.53 -6.12 -3.53
C GLU A 173 11.19 -6.84 -3.42
N ALA A 174 10.21 -6.28 -2.70
CA ALA A 174 8.85 -6.83 -2.63
C ALA A 174 8.18 -6.84 -4.03
N ILE A 175 8.29 -5.76 -4.79
CA ILE A 175 7.78 -5.67 -6.17
C ILE A 175 8.47 -6.71 -7.06
N LYS A 176 9.80 -6.80 -7.01
CA LYS A 176 10.57 -7.74 -7.82
C LYS A 176 10.12 -9.18 -7.57
N ARG A 177 9.99 -9.58 -6.30
CA ARG A 177 9.50 -10.91 -5.92
C ARG A 177 8.07 -11.18 -6.38
N ALA A 178 7.20 -10.17 -6.32
CA ALA A 178 5.85 -10.30 -6.87
C ALA A 178 5.88 -10.59 -8.38
N ILE A 179 6.75 -9.90 -9.14
CA ILE A 179 6.95 -10.14 -10.57
C ILE A 179 7.50 -11.55 -10.83
N GLU A 180 8.50 -12.00 -10.06
CA GLU A 180 9.03 -13.37 -10.14
C GLU A 180 7.93 -14.42 -9.96
N VAL A 181 7.02 -14.23 -9.00
CA VAL A 181 5.88 -15.14 -8.76
C VAL A 181 4.98 -15.22 -9.99
N ILE A 182 4.63 -14.09 -10.60
CA ILE A 182 3.80 -14.05 -11.81
C ILE A 182 4.53 -14.73 -12.97
N LEU A 183 5.77 -14.34 -13.26
CA LEU A 183 6.56 -14.88 -14.37
C LEU A 183 6.75 -16.39 -14.22
N HIS A 184 7.11 -16.87 -13.03
CA HIS A 184 7.29 -18.29 -12.77
C HIS A 184 5.99 -19.09 -12.94
N TYR A 185 4.86 -18.52 -12.52
CA TYR A 185 3.56 -19.17 -12.69
C TYR A 185 3.19 -19.34 -14.16
N TYR A 186 3.43 -18.33 -15.00
CA TYR A 186 3.04 -18.38 -16.40
C TYR A 186 4.08 -19.02 -17.33
N ALA A 187 5.34 -19.16 -16.93
CA ALA A 187 6.41 -19.76 -17.75
C ALA A 187 6.13 -21.16 -18.30
N TYR A 188 5.19 -21.90 -17.70
CA TYR A 188 4.81 -23.27 -18.11
C TYR A 188 3.33 -23.42 -18.46
N ARG A 189 2.60 -22.31 -18.61
CA ARG A 189 1.14 -22.29 -18.83
C ARG A 189 0.73 -21.57 -20.12
N GLU A 190 1.71 -21.32 -20.99
CA GLU A 190 1.51 -20.84 -22.37
C GLU A 190 1.27 -22.00 -23.35
#